data_AF-A0A1L4D0T9-F1
#
_entry.id   AF-A0A1L4D0T9-F1
#
_cell.length_a   1.000
_cell.length_b   1.000
_cell.length_c   1.000
_cell.angle_alpha   90.00
_cell.angle_beta   90.00
_cell.angle_gamma   90.00
#
_symmetry.space_group_name_H-M   'P 1'
#
loop_
_entity.id
_entity.type
_entity.pdbx_description
1 polymer ?
#
loop_
_entity_poly.entity_id
_entity_poly.type
_entity_poly.pdbx_seq_one_letter_code
_entity_poly.pdbx_strand_id
1 'polypeptide(L)'
;MEMATEYKERGFYYHIFKQDVLKKDVWTEHVTVFARNALAAAELYVEIHCQYKDFVHSIKEISSEEFDVIVRGEHNYEGKYKLKINFEMDLEIPAYLRGI
;
A
#
# COMPACT_ATOMS: atom_id res chain seq x y z
N MET A 1 8.42 -18.04 -33.75
CA MET A 1 7.35 -17.19 -33.22
C MET A 1 7.43 -17.31 -31.72
N GLU A 2 8.16 -16.39 -31.09
CA GLU A 2 8.41 -16.43 -29.64
C GLU A 2 7.10 -16.12 -28.92
N MET A 3 6.70 -17.00 -28.01
CA MET A 3 5.52 -16.78 -27.19
C MET A 3 5.81 -15.60 -26.26
N ALA A 4 5.08 -14.50 -26.46
CA ALA A 4 5.05 -13.42 -25.49
C ALA A 4 4.41 -13.97 -24.21
N THR A 5 5.24 -14.34 -23.24
CA THR A 5 4.79 -14.64 -21.89
C THR A 5 4.18 -13.35 -21.34
N GLU A 6 2.85 -13.25 -21.36
CA GLU A 6 2.11 -12.21 -20.66
C GLU A 6 2.48 -12.30 -19.17
N TYR A 7 3.41 -11.45 -18.73
CA TYR A 7 3.66 -11.27 -17.31
C TYR A 7 2.41 -10.63 -16.72
N LYS A 8 1.52 -11.46 -16.15
CA LYS A 8 0.46 -10.98 -15.26
C LYS A 8 1.15 -10.22 -14.12
N GLU A 9 1.13 -8.90 -14.14
CA GLU A 9 1.64 -8.08 -13.03
C GLU A 9 0.86 -8.47 -11.77
N ARG A 10 1.53 -9.11 -10.81
CA ARG A 10 0.92 -9.49 -9.53
C ARG A 10 0.73 -8.24 -8.68
N GLY A 11 -0.42 -8.14 -8.03
CA GLY A 11 -0.72 -7.09 -7.05
C GLY A 11 -1.22 -7.69 -5.74
N PHE A 12 -1.05 -6.94 -4.66
CA PHE A 12 -1.36 -7.37 -3.31
C PHE A 12 -2.31 -6.38 -2.64
N TYR A 13 -3.14 -6.88 -1.73
CA TYR A 13 -3.94 -6.04 -0.85
C TYR A 13 -3.12 -5.64 0.38
N TYR A 14 -2.95 -4.33 0.56
CA TYR A 14 -2.29 -3.73 1.70
C TYR A 14 -3.33 -3.08 2.60
N HIS A 15 -3.44 -3.57 3.84
CA HIS A 15 -4.19 -2.88 4.88
C HIS A 15 -3.33 -1.80 5.50
N ILE A 16 -3.85 -0.58 5.53
CA ILE A 16 -3.15 0.59 6.04
C ILE A 16 -3.72 0.93 7.40
N PHE A 17 -2.82 0.99 8.37
CA PHE A 17 -3.09 1.39 9.73
C PHE A 17 -2.46 2.76 9.98
N LYS A 18 -3.22 3.64 10.61
CA LYS A 18 -2.74 4.95 11.08
C LYS A 18 -2.41 4.85 12.56
N GLN A 19 -1.24 5.37 12.93
CA GLN A 19 -0.87 5.49 14.34
C GLN A 19 -1.64 6.66 14.97
N ASP A 20 -2.18 6.46 16.17
CA ASP A 20 -2.73 7.56 16.96
C ASP A 20 -1.59 8.47 17.45
N VAL A 21 -1.73 9.78 17.22
CA VAL A 21 -0.71 10.78 17.55
C VAL A 21 -0.48 10.91 19.06
N LEU A 22 -1.54 10.74 19.86
CA LEU A 22 -1.51 10.86 21.31
C LEU A 22 -1.21 9.51 21.98
N LYS A 23 -1.53 8.38 21.33
CA LYS A 23 -1.32 7.03 21.85
C LYS A 23 -0.51 6.19 20.85
N LYS A 24 0.82 6.28 20.94
CA LYS A 24 1.75 5.63 20.00
C LYS A 24 1.62 4.10 19.90
N ASP A 25 1.10 3.44 20.92
CA ASP A 25 0.89 1.98 20.90
C ASP A 25 -0.41 1.58 20.18
N VAL A 26 -1.28 2.54 19.88
CA VAL A 26 -2.58 2.32 19.25
C VAL A 26 -2.48 2.53 17.74
N TRP A 27 -2.89 1.48 17.02
CA TRP A 27 -3.00 1.47 15.57
C TRP A 27 -4.45 1.28 15.20
N THR A 28 -4.96 2.15 14.32
CA THR A 28 -6.33 2.05 13.83
C THR A 28 -6.29 1.71 12.35
N GLU A 29 -7.02 0.66 11.96
CA GLU A 29 -7.21 0.33 10.56
C GLU A 29 -7.95 1.47 9.86
N HIS A 30 -7.44 1.89 8.71
CA HIS A 30 -7.97 3.03 7.99
C HIS A 30 -8.58 2.61 6.66
N VAL A 31 -7.79 1.96 5.80
CA VAL A 31 -8.21 1.60 4.44
C VAL A 31 -7.40 0.42 3.91
N THR A 32 -7.96 -0.28 2.93
CA THR A 32 -7.24 -1.30 2.15
C THR A 32 -6.99 -0.76 0.75
N VAL A 33 -5.76 -0.89 0.26
CA VAL A 33 -5.37 -0.50 -1.10
C VAL A 33 -4.81 -1.70 -1.87
N PHE A 34 -5.07 -1.76 -3.17
CA PHE A 34 -4.49 -2.75 -4.06
C PHE A 34 -3.31 -2.14 -4.81
N ALA A 35 -2.13 -2.73 -4.70
CA ALA A 35 -0.93 -2.23 -5.37
C ALA A 35 0.08 -3.33 -5.67
N ARG A 36 1.01 -3.05 -6.60
CA ARG A 36 2.08 -3.98 -7.00
C ARG A 36 3.12 -4.24 -5.91
N ASN A 37 3.34 -3.28 -5.01
CA ASN A 37 4.31 -3.36 -3.93
C ASN A 37 3.96 -2.35 -2.82
N ALA A 38 4.64 -2.45 -1.68
CA ALA A 38 4.39 -1.61 -0.50
C ALA A 38 4.62 -0.12 -0.78
N LEU A 39 5.57 0.23 -1.65
CA LEU A 39 5.84 1.62 -2.03
C LEU A 39 4.66 2.22 -2.81
N ALA A 40 4.19 1.53 -3.84
CA ALA A 40 3.05 1.96 -4.63
C ALA A 40 1.77 2.05 -3.77
N ALA A 41 1.59 1.12 -2.83
CA ALA A 41 0.48 1.20 -1.87
C ALA A 41 0.56 2.45 -0.98
N ALA A 42 1.74 2.76 -0.46
CA ALA A 42 1.98 3.93 0.37
C ALA A 42 1.79 5.23 -0.40
N GLU A 43 2.32 5.33 -1.62
CA GLU A 43 2.18 6.50 -2.49
C GLU A 43 0.71 6.75 -2.83
N LEU A 44 -0.01 5.70 -3.24
CA LEU A 44 -1.44 5.77 -3.55
C LEU A 44 -2.26 6.25 -2.34
N TYR A 45 -1.94 5.74 -1.15
CA TYR A 45 -2.60 6.17 0.07
C TYR A 45 -2.34 7.64 0.38
N VAL A 46 -1.09 8.09 0.26
CA VAL A 46 -0.73 9.49 0.50
C VAL A 46 -1.44 10.41 -0.48
N GLU A 47 -1.48 10.04 -1.76
CA GLU A 47 -2.16 10.83 -2.80
C GLU A 47 -3.66 11.01 -2.52
N ILE A 48 -4.33 9.96 -2.02
CA ILE A 48 -5.79 9.97 -1.82
C ILE A 48 -6.19 10.52 -0.45
N HIS A 49 -5.43 10.23 0.60
CA HIS A 49 -5.85 10.43 2.00
C HIS A 49 -5.04 11.46 2.78
N CYS A 50 -3.93 11.96 2.25
CA CYS A 50 -3.07 12.95 2.90
C CYS A 50 -3.18 14.34 2.24
N GLN A 51 -2.48 15.35 2.76
CA GLN A 51 -2.55 16.71 2.23
C GLN A 51 -1.80 16.84 0.89
N TYR A 52 -2.13 17.88 0.13
CA TYR A 52 -1.70 18.12 -1.27
C TYR A 52 -0.17 18.21 -1.51
N LYS A 53 0.68 18.06 -0.49
CA LYS A 53 2.14 18.02 -0.63
C LYS A 53 2.80 16.97 0.27
N ASP A 54 2.00 16.12 0.87
CA ASP A 54 2.52 15.03 1.68
C ASP A 54 3.16 14.01 0.74
N PHE A 55 4.28 13.43 1.17
CA PHE A 55 5.01 12.44 0.39
C PHE A 55 5.53 11.33 1.29
N VAL A 56 5.73 10.15 0.70
CA VAL A 56 6.37 9.02 1.36
C VAL A 56 7.84 9.36 1.57
N HIS A 57 8.25 9.58 2.82
CA HIS A 57 9.64 9.90 3.15
C HIS A 57 10.51 8.65 3.22
N SER A 58 10.00 7.60 3.85
CA SER A 58 10.73 6.34 4.00
C SER A 58 9.78 5.17 4.23
N ILE A 59 10.17 4.00 3.74
CA ILE A 59 9.51 2.72 4.02
C ILE A 59 10.54 1.79 4.65
N LYS A 60 10.17 1.18 5.77
CA LYS A 60 10.99 0.20 6.47
C LYS A 60 10.24 -1.12 6.55
N GLU A 61 10.85 -2.17 6.03
CA GLU A 61 10.37 -3.53 6.22
C GLU A 61 10.57 -3.96 7.68
N ILE A 62 9.50 -4.41 8.32
CA ILE A 62 9.50 -4.98 9.68
C ILE A 62 9.50 -6.51 9.59
N SER A 63 8.73 -7.04 8.65
CA SER A 63 8.70 -8.45 8.26
C SER A 63 8.32 -8.56 6.78
N SER A 64 8.31 -9.79 6.24
CA SER A 64 7.91 -10.06 4.85
C SER A 64 6.49 -9.58 4.49
N GLU A 65 5.64 -9.36 5.49
CA GLU A 65 4.24 -8.96 5.33
C GLU A 65 3.92 -7.60 5.96
N GLU A 66 4.88 -6.96 6.63
CA GLU A 66 4.63 -5.76 7.42
C GLU A 66 5.68 -4.69 7.19
N PHE A 67 5.21 -3.47 6.90
CA PHE A 67 6.05 -2.32 6.55
C PHE A 67 5.63 -1.10 7.36
N ASP A 68 6.60 -0.42 7.95
CA ASP A 68 6.44 0.91 8.54
C ASP A 68 6.65 1.96 7.45
N VAL A 69 5.73 2.91 7.35
CA VAL A 69 5.78 4.01 6.39
C VAL A 69 5.77 5.34 7.13
N ILE A 70 6.76 6.18 6.81
CA ILE A 70 6.85 7.54 7.30
C ILE A 70 6.45 8.48 6.17
N VAL A 71 5.42 9.28 6.43
CA VAL A 71 4.94 10.32 5.53
C VAL A 71 5.33 11.66 6.11
N ARG A 72 5.87 12.55 5.28
CA ARG A 72 6.18 13.92 5.66
C ARG A 72 5.37 14.90 4.84
N GLY A 73 4.86 15.90 5.53
CA GLY A 73 4.13 17.01 4.94
C GLY A 73 4.87 18.34 5.04
N GLU A 74 4.16 19.41 4.69
CA GLU A 74 4.64 20.78 4.94
C GLU A 74 4.93 21.01 6.44
N HIS A 75 5.86 21.90 6.73
CA HIS A 75 6.29 22.24 8.09
C HIS A 75 6.88 21.07 8.91
N ASN A 76 7.41 20.03 8.25
CA ASN A 76 7.99 18.84 8.90
C ASN A 76 6.98 18.07 9.78
N TYR A 77 5.68 18.16 9.48
CA TYR A 77 4.72 17.26 10.11
C TYR A 77 5.00 15.83 9.64
N GLU A 78 5.14 14.90 10.59
CA GLU A 78 5.46 13.50 10.32
C GLU A 78 4.31 12.60 10.76
N GLY A 79 3.77 11.84 9.82
CA GLY A 79 2.75 10.81 10.05
C GLY A 79 3.37 9.42 9.93
N LYS A 80 3.10 8.56 10.92
CA LYS A 80 3.51 7.15 10.86
C LYS A 80 2.33 6.25 10.52
N TYR A 81 2.55 5.42 9.52
CA TYR A 81 1.59 4.44 9.03
C TYR A 81 2.23 3.05 9.02
N LYS A 82 1.38 2.03 9.05
CA LYS A 82 1.78 0.63 8.94
C LYS A 82 1.00 0.00 7.81
N LEU A 83 1.69 -0.70 6.93
CA LEU A 83 1.11 -1.49 5.86
C LEU A 83 1.24 -2.96 6.25
N LYS A 84 0.16 -3.70 6.15
CA LYS A 84 0.14 -5.14 6.33
C LYS A 84 -0.41 -5.83 5.09
N ILE A 85 0.34 -6.78 4.56
CA ILE A 85 -0.09 -7.65 3.47
C ILE A 85 -1.03 -8.71 4.05
N ASN A 86 -2.19 -8.90 3.44
CA ASN A 86 -3.23 -9.77 3.98
C ASN A 86 -3.63 -10.92 3.03
N PHE A 87 -2.87 -11.14 1.93
CA PHE A 87 -2.74 -12.34 1.07
C PHE A 87 -2.52 -12.00 -0.42
N GLU A 88 -1.82 -12.88 -1.13
CA GLU A 88 -1.63 -12.90 -2.59
C GLU A 88 -2.86 -13.53 -3.25
N MET A 89 -3.53 -12.81 -4.15
CA MET A 89 -4.52 -13.40 -5.05
C MET A 89 -3.93 -13.46 -6.45
N ASP A 90 -3.95 -14.63 -7.08
CA ASP A 90 -3.80 -14.70 -8.53
C ASP A 90 -4.89 -13.85 -9.17
N LEU A 91 -4.50 -13.00 -10.13
CA LEU A 91 -5.42 -12.30 -11.03
C LEU A 91 -6.17 -13.34 -11.88
N GLU A 92 -7.18 -13.98 -11.29
CA GLU A 92 -8.24 -14.58 -12.06
C GLU A 92 -9.20 -13.47 -12.46
N ILE A 93 -9.02 -12.98 -13.69
CA ILE A 93 -10.05 -12.22 -14.38
C ILE A 93 -11.33 -13.07 -14.31
N PRO A 94 -12.45 -12.56 -13.75
CA PRO A 94 -13.70 -13.30 -13.71
C PRO A 94 -14.06 -13.79 -15.11
N ALA A 95 -14.56 -15.02 -15.24
CA ALA A 95 -14.81 -15.65 -16.54
C ALA A 95 -15.66 -14.81 -17.49
N TYR A 96 -16.54 -13.95 -16.95
CA TYR A 96 -17.39 -13.04 -17.73
C TYR A 96 -16.66 -11.80 -18.30
N LEU A 97 -15.45 -11.48 -17.84
CA LEU A 97 -14.57 -10.44 -18.38
C LEU A 97 -13.49 -11.01 -19.32
N ARG A 98 -13.36 -12.35 -19.39
CA ARG A 98 -12.55 -13.06 -20.39
C ARG A 98 -13.37 -13.07 -21.69
N GLY A 99 -13.38 -11.95 -22.41
CA GLY A 99 -14.09 -11.85 -23.69
C GLY A 99 -13.79 -13.04 -24.60
N ILE A 100 -14.85 -13.58 -25.22
CA ILE A 100 -14.79 -14.52 -26.35
C ILE A 100 -14.07 -13.84 -27.52
#